data_AF-A0A060BWA9-F1
#
_entry.id   AF-A0A060BWA9-F1
#
_cell.length_a   1.000
_cell.length_b   1.000
_cell.length_c   1.000
_cell.angle_alpha   90.00
_cell.angle_beta   90.00
_cell.angle_gamma   90.00
#
_symmetry.space_group_name_H-M   'P 1'
#
loop_
_entity.id
_entity.type
_entity.pdbx_description
1 polymer ?
#
loop_
_entity_poly.entity_id
_entity_poly.type
_entity_poly.pdbx_seq_one_letter_code
_entity_poly.pdbx_strand_id
1 'polypeptide(L)'
;MPSTPTASPSSPITGGADAALFTIDPASGTLSFLSAPDFRGAADANGDNVYELVVRAGDGAASDSQTIAVTVANIGGVVIKGSAGADKVDATTTVAGQPLPGGEEDVLRGHARRRQALRA
;
A
#
# COMPACT_ATOMS: atom_id res chain seq x y z
N MET A 1 26.17 34.75 -21.27
CA MET A 1 25.46 34.31 -20.05
C MET A 1 24.22 33.57 -20.52
N PRO A 2 24.12 32.23 -20.45
CA PRO A 2 22.85 31.59 -20.65
C PRO A 2 22.04 31.75 -19.36
N SER A 3 20.91 32.45 -19.45
CA SER A 3 19.85 32.37 -18.45
C SER A 3 19.24 30.97 -18.56
N THR A 4 19.56 30.08 -17.63
CA THR A 4 18.74 28.87 -17.47
C THR A 4 17.38 29.35 -16.96
N PRO A 5 16.28 29.19 -17.70
CA PRO A 5 14.97 29.39 -17.09
C PRO A 5 14.85 28.31 -16.01
N THR A 6 14.84 28.72 -14.74
CA THR A 6 14.31 27.90 -13.66
C THR A 6 12.80 27.85 -13.88
N ALA A 7 12.37 27.05 -14.86
CA ALA A 7 10.99 26.62 -14.95
C ALA A 7 10.73 25.82 -13.68
N SER A 8 9.96 26.39 -12.74
CA SER A 8 9.40 25.61 -11.65
C SER A 8 8.65 24.45 -12.31
N PRO A 9 8.96 23.18 -11.98
CA PRO A 9 8.31 22.07 -12.65
C PRO A 9 6.80 22.18 -12.38
N SER A 10 6.04 22.41 -13.45
CA SER A 10 4.59 22.24 -13.41
C SER A 10 4.34 20.82 -12.97
N SER A 11 3.63 20.62 -11.86
CA SER A 11 3.23 19.29 -11.42
C SER A 11 2.52 18.56 -12.58
N PRO A 12 2.98 17.36 -12.99
CA PRO A 12 2.39 16.63 -14.11
C PRO A 12 0.94 16.18 -13.86
N ILE A 13 0.48 16.13 -12.60
CA ILE A 13 -0.90 15.82 -12.26
C ILE A 13 -1.77 17.05 -12.54
N THR A 14 -2.67 16.95 -13.50
CA THR A 14 -3.50 18.06 -13.99
C THR A 14 -4.96 17.97 -13.58
N GLY A 15 -5.40 16.83 -13.04
CA GLY A 15 -6.78 16.66 -12.60
C GLY A 15 -7.12 15.25 -12.14
N GLY A 16 -8.42 14.94 -12.11
CA GLY A 16 -8.99 13.72 -11.53
C GLY A 16 -9.51 13.94 -10.10
N ALA A 17 -10.46 13.11 -9.69
CA ALA A 17 -11.16 13.27 -8.40
C ALA A 17 -10.20 13.14 -7.21
N ASP A 18 -9.15 12.34 -7.38
CA ASP A 18 -8.22 11.96 -6.31
C ASP A 18 -6.84 12.59 -6.47
N ALA A 19 -6.69 13.54 -7.41
CA ALA A 19 -5.42 14.20 -7.76
C ALA A 19 -4.67 14.75 -6.54
N ALA A 20 -5.40 15.28 -5.57
CA ALA A 20 -4.86 15.88 -4.35
C ALA A 20 -4.23 14.85 -3.39
N LEU A 21 -4.41 13.55 -3.62
CA LEU A 21 -3.85 12.47 -2.81
C LEU A 21 -2.51 11.95 -3.35
N PHE A 22 -2.07 12.43 -4.50
CA PHE A 22 -0.87 11.96 -5.18
C PHE A 22 0.16 13.05 -5.39
N THR A 23 1.40 12.59 -5.51
CA THR A 23 2.52 13.35 -6.06
C THR A 23 3.19 12.55 -7.16
N ILE A 24 3.80 13.24 -8.10
CA ILE A 24 4.60 12.61 -9.15
C ILE A 24 5.92 13.36 -9.26
N ASP A 25 7.02 12.60 -9.23
CA ASP A 25 8.34 13.16 -9.45
C ASP A 25 8.51 13.49 -10.95
N PRO A 26 8.72 14.75 -11.33
CA PRO A 26 8.72 15.15 -12.74
C PRO A 26 9.97 14.68 -13.51
N ALA A 27 11.04 14.26 -12.82
CA ALA A 27 12.28 13.80 -13.46
C ALA A 27 12.26 12.29 -13.74
N SER A 28 11.69 11.51 -12.83
CA SER A 28 11.61 10.04 -12.88
C SER A 28 10.25 9.51 -13.31
N GLY A 29 9.20 10.33 -13.21
CA GLY A 29 7.82 9.91 -13.44
C GLY A 29 7.23 9.06 -12.31
N THR A 30 7.89 8.97 -11.15
CA THR A 30 7.44 8.13 -10.04
C THR A 30 6.19 8.72 -9.41
N LEU A 31 5.05 8.02 -9.54
CA LEU A 31 3.78 8.35 -8.89
C LEU A 31 3.74 7.76 -7.48
N SER A 32 3.29 8.52 -6.49
CA SER A 32 3.19 8.08 -5.09
C SER A 32 2.02 8.74 -4.39
N PHE A 33 1.45 8.04 -3.41
CA PHE A 33 0.48 8.63 -2.50
C PHE A 33 1.16 9.60 -1.53
N LEU A 34 0.48 10.68 -1.15
CA LEU A 34 0.91 11.58 -0.08
C LEU A 34 0.74 10.97 1.31
N SER A 35 -0.21 10.04 1.47
CA SER A 35 -0.45 9.28 2.68
C SER A 35 -0.72 7.83 2.31
N ALA A 36 -0.26 6.88 3.12
CA ALA A 36 -0.46 5.46 2.82
C ALA A 36 -1.96 5.15 2.68
N PRO A 37 -2.39 4.43 1.62
CA PRO A 37 -3.79 4.10 1.42
C PRO A 37 -4.27 3.08 2.48
N ASP A 38 -5.52 3.21 2.88
CA ASP A 38 -6.23 2.27 3.76
C ASP A 38 -7.43 1.72 2.99
N PHE A 39 -7.48 0.38 2.81
CA PHE A 39 -8.57 -0.27 2.09
C PHE A 39 -9.92 -0.17 2.83
N ARG A 40 -9.91 -0.15 4.16
CA ARG A 40 -11.12 -0.09 5.00
C ARG A 40 -11.66 1.32 5.18
N GLY A 41 -10.76 2.29 5.04
CA GLY A 41 -11.04 3.72 5.10
C GLY A 41 -10.55 4.42 3.85
N ALA A 42 -11.03 3.99 2.68
CA ALA A 42 -10.63 4.57 1.40
C ALA A 42 -10.82 6.10 1.43
N ALA A 43 -9.77 6.80 1.03
CA ALA A 43 -9.75 8.27 0.97
C ALA A 43 -10.15 8.79 -0.42
N ASP A 44 -10.44 7.90 -1.36
CA ASP A 44 -10.91 8.25 -2.69
C ASP A 44 -12.28 8.95 -2.62
N ALA A 45 -12.60 9.67 -3.69
CA ALA A 45 -13.79 10.50 -3.72
C ALA A 45 -15.11 9.73 -3.62
N ASN A 46 -15.12 8.46 -4.06
CA ASN A 46 -16.33 7.65 -4.20
C ASN A 46 -16.37 6.40 -3.28
N GLY A 47 -15.29 6.09 -2.54
CA GLY A 47 -15.23 4.98 -1.59
C GLY A 47 -15.05 3.60 -2.20
N ASP A 48 -14.62 3.46 -3.47
CA ASP A 48 -14.57 2.18 -4.18
C ASP A 48 -13.17 1.52 -4.25
N ASN A 49 -12.18 2.15 -3.63
CA ASN A 49 -10.75 1.82 -3.68
C ASN A 49 -10.09 1.99 -5.06
N VAL A 50 -10.68 2.78 -5.94
CA VAL A 50 -10.12 3.13 -7.26
C VAL A 50 -9.88 4.64 -7.32
N TYR A 51 -8.62 5.01 -7.28
CA TYR A 51 -8.18 6.39 -7.28
C TYR A 51 -7.93 6.88 -8.70
N GLU A 52 -8.63 7.92 -9.13
CA GLU A 52 -8.61 8.45 -10.49
C GLU A 52 -7.87 9.79 -10.56
N LEU A 53 -6.82 9.84 -11.37
CA LEU A 53 -6.02 11.04 -11.62
C LEU A 53 -5.71 11.21 -13.10
N VAL A 54 -5.47 12.44 -13.53
CA VAL A 54 -5.08 12.79 -14.90
C VAL A 54 -3.66 13.31 -14.86
N VAL A 55 -2.78 12.67 -15.61
CA VAL A 55 -1.38 13.08 -15.76
C VAL A 55 -1.18 13.66 -17.14
N ARG A 56 -0.50 14.80 -17.23
CA ARG A 56 -0.02 15.40 -18.46
C ARG A 56 1.50 15.29 -18.54
N ALA A 57 1.98 14.65 -19.61
CA ALA A 57 3.39 14.61 -19.97
C ALA A 57 3.65 15.53 -21.18
N GLY A 58 4.83 16.13 -21.25
CA GLY A 58 5.22 16.95 -22.40
C GLY A 58 6.71 17.24 -22.42
N ASP A 59 7.24 17.51 -23.62
CA ASP A 59 8.65 17.78 -23.88
C ASP A 59 8.94 19.28 -24.12
N GLY A 60 7.94 20.13 -23.86
CA GLY A 60 8.00 21.58 -24.11
C GLY A 60 7.56 22.00 -25.52
N ALA A 61 7.42 21.05 -26.46
CA ALA A 61 6.88 21.29 -27.79
C ALA A 61 5.48 20.67 -27.96
N ALA A 62 5.30 19.45 -27.45
CA ALA A 62 4.03 18.73 -27.42
C ALA A 62 3.70 18.30 -25.99
N SER A 63 2.41 18.00 -25.77
CA SER A 63 1.95 17.42 -24.52
C SER A 63 0.79 16.49 -24.75
N ASP A 64 0.70 15.44 -23.94
CA ASP A 64 -0.39 14.48 -23.96
C ASP A 64 -0.91 14.27 -22.53
N SER A 65 -2.19 13.91 -22.39
CA SER A 65 -2.82 13.69 -21.08
C SER A 65 -3.50 12.33 -21.01
N GLN A 66 -3.28 11.62 -19.92
CA GLN A 66 -3.80 10.27 -19.69
C GLN A 66 -4.47 10.20 -18.32
N THR A 67 -5.66 9.61 -18.28
CA THR A 67 -6.29 9.21 -17.02
C THR A 67 -5.66 7.92 -16.52
N ILE A 68 -5.26 7.91 -15.26
CA ILE A 68 -4.69 6.77 -14.54
C ILE A 68 -5.67 6.40 -13.43
N ALA A 69 -6.04 5.12 -13.38
CA ALA A 69 -6.79 4.53 -12.28
C ALA A 69 -5.83 3.67 -11.44
N VAL A 70 -5.74 3.95 -10.14
CA VAL A 70 -4.92 3.21 -9.18
C VAL A 70 -5.85 2.45 -8.24
N THR A 71 -5.87 1.12 -8.33
CA THR A 71 -6.70 0.29 -7.45
C THR A 71 -5.90 -0.13 -6.21
N VAL A 72 -6.46 0.16 -5.03
CA VAL A 72 -5.95 -0.35 -3.75
C VAL A 72 -6.63 -1.68 -3.46
N ALA A 73 -5.82 -2.73 -3.27
CA ALA A 73 -6.32 -4.07 -2.98
C ALA A 73 -6.27 -4.38 -1.48
N ASN A 74 -7.27 -5.12 -0.99
CA ASN A 74 -7.30 -5.62 0.39
C ASN A 74 -6.15 -6.62 0.64
N ILE A 75 -5.48 -6.47 1.77
CA ILE A 75 -4.59 -7.51 2.31
C ILE A 75 -5.40 -8.35 3.29
N GLY A 76 -5.86 -9.51 2.83
CA GLY A 76 -6.60 -10.43 3.69
C GLY A 76 -5.73 -10.99 4.82
N GLY A 77 -6.31 -11.16 6.00
CA GLY A 77 -5.61 -11.71 7.15
C GLY A 77 -5.25 -13.19 7.02
N VAL A 78 -4.23 -13.61 7.76
CA VAL A 78 -3.77 -14.99 7.82
C VAL A 78 -4.16 -15.68 9.12
N VAL A 79 -4.33 -17.00 9.06
CA VAL A 79 -4.49 -17.82 10.27
C VAL A 79 -3.15 -18.45 10.62
N ILE A 80 -2.57 -18.06 11.75
CA ILE A 80 -1.33 -18.61 12.26
C ILE A 80 -1.65 -19.59 13.38
N LYS A 81 -1.22 -20.84 13.20
CA LYS A 81 -1.36 -21.90 14.20
C LYS A 81 -0.09 -21.99 15.04
N GLY A 82 -0.21 -21.74 16.33
CA GLY A 82 0.86 -21.93 17.30
C GLY A 82 1.32 -23.38 17.37
N SER A 83 2.59 -23.57 17.72
CA SER A 83 3.22 -24.85 17.93
C SER A 83 3.13 -25.29 19.40
N ALA A 84 3.64 -26.48 19.73
CA ALA A 84 3.80 -26.89 21.12
C ALA A 84 4.88 -26.08 21.86
N GLY A 85 5.77 -25.40 21.15
CA GLY A 85 6.86 -24.59 21.68
C GLY A 85 6.44 -23.15 22.01
N ALA A 86 7.43 -22.31 22.34
CA ALA A 86 7.23 -20.87 22.35
C ALA A 86 7.34 -20.36 20.91
N ASP A 87 6.32 -19.66 20.45
CA ASP A 87 6.31 -19.04 19.13
C ASP A 87 6.52 -17.54 19.26
N LYS A 88 7.35 -16.97 18.38
CA LYS A 88 7.44 -15.53 18.15
C LYS A 88 6.73 -15.21 16.85
N VAL A 89 5.76 -14.32 16.90
CA VAL A 89 4.99 -13.88 15.73
C VAL A 89 5.01 -12.35 15.67
N ASP A 90 5.60 -11.81 14.62
CA ASP A 90 5.64 -10.38 14.29
C ASP A 90 5.71 -10.19 12.76
N ALA A 91 5.83 -8.95 12.29
CA ALA A 91 5.86 -8.64 10.85
C ALA A 91 6.98 -9.34 10.05
N THR A 92 8.00 -9.89 10.72
CA THR A 92 9.18 -10.52 10.10
C THR A 92 9.38 -11.98 10.50
N THR A 93 8.65 -12.46 11.52
CA THR A 93 8.81 -13.79 12.09
C THR A 93 7.45 -14.44 12.31
N THR A 94 7.32 -15.73 12.01
CA THR A 94 6.11 -16.52 12.25
C THR A 94 6.48 -17.95 12.65
N VAL A 95 5.47 -18.77 12.95
CA VAL A 95 5.66 -20.20 13.22
C VAL A 95 6.23 -20.88 11.97
N ALA A 96 7.24 -21.75 12.13
CA ALA A 96 7.91 -22.40 11.02
C ALA A 96 6.91 -23.06 10.04
N GLY A 97 6.97 -22.66 8.76
CA GLY A 97 6.07 -23.16 7.71
C GLY A 97 4.67 -22.51 7.65
N GLN A 98 4.40 -21.48 8.46
CA GLN A 98 3.22 -20.61 8.33
C GLN A 98 3.58 -19.32 7.57
N PRO A 99 2.60 -18.59 6.99
CA PRO A 99 2.83 -17.26 6.45
C PRO A 99 3.14 -16.23 7.55
N LEU A 100 3.78 -15.13 7.17
CA LEU A 100 3.93 -13.96 8.04
C LEU A 100 2.55 -13.30 8.26
N PRO A 101 2.32 -12.67 9.43
CA PRO A 101 1.17 -11.81 9.66
C PRO A 101 1.01 -10.76 8.55
N GLY A 102 -0.20 -10.59 8.03
CA GLY A 102 -0.51 -9.57 7.02
C GLY A 102 -0.66 -8.18 7.61
N GLY A 103 -0.74 -8.06 8.94
CA GLY A 103 -0.95 -6.79 9.64
C GLY A 103 -2.43 -6.37 9.71
N GLU A 104 -3.30 -7.04 8.96
CA GLU A 104 -4.75 -6.87 8.97
C GLU A 104 -5.45 -8.21 9.16
N GLU A 105 -6.54 -8.24 9.92
CA GLU A 105 -7.44 -9.41 10.09
C GLU A 105 -6.80 -10.75 10.53
N ASP A 106 -5.57 -10.72 11.04
CA ASP A 106 -4.83 -11.92 11.42
C ASP A 106 -5.47 -12.65 12.61
N VAL A 107 -5.47 -13.98 12.54
CA VAL A 107 -6.00 -14.86 13.60
C VAL A 107 -4.89 -15.74 14.15
N LEU A 108 -4.58 -15.59 15.43
CA LEU A 108 -3.64 -16.44 16.16
C LEU A 108 -4.38 -17.54 16.92
N ARG A 109 -4.09 -18.81 16.58
CA ARG A 109 -4.66 -19.98 17.26
C ARG A 109 -3.58 -20.70 18.06
N GLY A 110 -3.63 -20.63 19.38
CA GLY A 110 -2.67 -21.33 20.25
C GLY A 110 -2.83 -22.85 20.25
N HIS A 111 -1.76 -23.57 20.63
CA HIS A 111 -1.80 -25.01 20.86
C HIS A 111 -1.91 -25.30 22.36
N ALA A 112 -3.01 -25.91 22.81
CA ALA A 112 -3.16 -26.31 24.21
C ALA A 112 -2.21 -27.49 24.52
N ARG A 113 -1.31 -27.34 25.50
CA ARG A 113 -0.59 -28.51 26.05
C ARG A 113 -1.54 -29.31 26.94
N ARG A 114 -2.07 -30.44 26.44
CA ARG A 114 -2.71 -31.43 27.32
C ARG A 114 -1.66 -31.94 28.30
N ARG A 115 -1.73 -31.54 29.57
CA ARG A 115 -1.03 -32.24 30.65
C ARG A 115 -1.72 -33.60 30.80
N GLN A 116 -1.10 -34.67 30.32
CA GLN A 116 -1.48 -36.00 30.79
C GLN A 116 -1.06 -36.08 32.26
N ALA A 117 -2.05 -36.01 33.15
CA ALA A 117 -1.84 -36.36 34.55
C ALA A 117 -1.49 -37.86 34.58
N LEU A 118 -0.29 -38.19 35.05
CA LEU A 118 0.11 -39.54 35.40
C LEU A 118 -0.83 -39.98 36.54
N ARG A 119 -1.74 -40.93 36.27
CA ARG A 119 -2.41 -41.66 37.36
C ARG A 119 -1.36 -42.63 37.93
N ALA A 120 -1.04 -42.42 39.20
CA ALA A 120 -0.30 -43.37 40.03
C ALA A 120 -1.10 -44.65 40.25
#